data_AF-A0A533TBE7-F1
#
_entry.id   AF-A0A533TBE7-F1
#
_cell.length_a   1.000
_cell.length_b   1.000
_cell.length_c   1.000
_cell.angle_alpha   90.00
_cell.angle_beta   90.00
_cell.angle_gamma   90.00
#
_symmetry.space_group_name_H-M   'P 1'
#
loop_
_entity.id
_entity.type
_entity.pdbx_description
1 polymer ?
#
loop_
_entity_poly.entity_id
_entity_poly.type
_entity_poly.pdbx_seq_one_letter_code
_entity_poly.pdbx_strand_id
1 'polypeptide(L)' 'MTTSIEHTPGSGKTVICPICGQQFTCALSSTCWCVTKTVPPQVRDYLAGRYETCVCSTCLDRLIKQAGTGESS' A
#
# COMPACT_ATOMS: atom_id res chain seq x y z
N MET A 1 10.52 10.40 -36.45
CA MET A 1 11.51 10.58 -35.37
C MET A 1 10.76 11.21 -34.20
N THR A 2 10.55 10.65 -33.02
CA THR A 2 10.95 9.41 -32.35
C THR A 2 9.96 9.27 -31.18
N THR A 3 9.22 8.16 -31.09
CA THR A 3 8.39 7.86 -29.92
C THR A 3 9.32 7.44 -28.79
N SER A 4 9.74 8.40 -27.96
CA SER A 4 10.44 8.13 -26.71
C SER A 4 9.41 7.82 -25.63
N ILE A 5 9.01 6.55 -25.54
CA ILE A 5 8.38 6.04 -24.32
C ILE A 5 9.52 5.79 -23.34
N GLU A 6 9.83 6.80 -22.54
CA GLU A 6 10.75 6.69 -21.42
C GLU A 6 10.10 5.82 -20.34
N HIS A 7 10.23 4.49 -20.48
CA HIS A 7 10.13 3.60 -19.33
C HIS A 7 11.43 3.72 -18.55
N THR A 8 11.49 4.70 -17.66
CA THR A 8 12.61 4.88 -16.74
C THR A 8 12.60 3.72 -15.73
N PRO A 9 13.63 2.84 -15.71
CA PRO A 9 13.71 1.75 -14.77
C PRO A 9 14.11 2.29 -13.39
N GLY A 10 13.11 2.31 -12.49
CA GLY A 10 13.24 2.76 -11.10
C GLY A 10 12.23 2.11 -10.16
N SER A 11 11.97 0.81 -10.36
CA SER A 11 11.46 -0.19 -9.40
C SER A 11 10.28 0.16 -8.48
N GLY A 12 9.31 0.98 -8.93
CA GLY A 12 8.02 1.10 -8.27
C GLY A 12 6.92 1.60 -9.19
N LYS A 13 5.71 1.02 -9.08
CA LYS A 13 4.51 1.49 -9.78
C LYS A 13 3.87 2.61 -8.98
N THR A 14 3.46 3.67 -9.65
CA THR A 14 2.55 4.66 -9.05
C THR A 14 1.15 4.05 -8.99
N VAL A 15 0.59 3.98 -7.80
CA VAL A 15 -0.77 3.48 -7.52
C VAL A 15 -1.57 4.53 -6.80
N ILE A 16 -2.87 4.54 -7.04
CA ILE A 16 -3.82 5.37 -6.31
C ILE A 16 -4.38 4.53 -5.16
N CYS A 17 -4.30 5.05 -3.94
CA CYS A 17 -4.84 4.40 -2.77
C CYS A 17 -6.38 4.32 -2.89
N PRO A 18 -6.99 3.12 -2.84
CA PRO A 18 -8.45 2.98 -2.95
C PRO A 18 -9.22 3.50 -1.72
N ILE A 19 -8.51 3.84 -0.63
CA ILE A 19 -9.12 4.33 0.62
C ILE A 19 -9.20 5.86 0.61
N CYS A 20 -8.12 6.56 0.22
CA CYS A 20 -8.04 8.01 0.30
C CYS A 20 -7.86 8.73 -1.05
N GLY A 21 -7.63 8.00 -2.14
CA GLY A 21 -7.40 8.58 -3.46
C GLY A 21 -6.01 9.20 -3.67
N GLN A 22 -5.09 9.12 -2.69
CA GLN A 22 -3.73 9.62 -2.88
C GLN A 22 -2.90 8.72 -3.79
N GLN A 23 -2.15 9.33 -4.69
CA GLN A 23 -1.09 8.67 -5.46
C GLN A 23 0.11 8.38 -4.56
N PHE A 24 0.63 7.16 -4.64
CA PHE A 24 1.84 6.73 -3.93
C PHE A 24 2.64 5.74 -4.76
N THR A 25 3.92 5.60 -4.44
CA THR A 25 4.81 4.65 -5.12
C THR A 25 4.82 3.32 -4.38
N CYS A 26 4.47 2.24 -5.09
CA CYS A 26 4.54 0.88 -4.60
C CYS A 26 5.66 0.14 -5.33
N ALA A 27 6.66 -0.38 -4.60
CA ALA A 27 7.78 -1.10 -5.21
C ALA A 27 7.40 -2.50 -5.76
N LEU A 28 6.21 -3.03 -5.43
CA LEU A 28 5.76 -4.43 -5.68
C LEU A 28 6.82 -5.50 -5.42
N SER A 29 7.76 -5.18 -4.56
CA SER A 29 8.92 -5.99 -4.25
C SER A 29 8.97 -6.18 -2.76
N SER A 30 9.70 -7.19 -2.31
CA SER A 30 9.98 -7.44 -0.89
C SER A 30 10.71 -6.25 -0.22
N THR A 31 11.21 -5.31 -1.02
CA THR A 31 11.84 -4.05 -0.59
C THR A 31 10.85 -2.90 -0.40
N CYS A 32 9.56 -3.11 -0.67
CA CYS A 32 8.54 -2.08 -0.44
C CYS A 32 8.42 -1.79 1.06
N TRP A 33 8.27 -0.51 1.43
CA TRP A 33 8.12 -0.07 2.81
C TRP A 33 6.95 -0.78 3.55
N CYS A 34 5.94 -1.27 2.84
CA CYS A 34 4.83 -1.98 3.48
C CYS A 34 5.25 -3.35 4.02
N VAL A 35 6.32 -3.95 3.49
CA VAL A 35 6.87 -5.24 3.93
C VAL A 35 7.65 -5.09 5.23
N THR A 36 8.27 -3.93 5.46
CA THR A 36 8.98 -3.63 6.72
C THR A 36 8.02 -3.29 7.86
N LYS A 37 6.73 -3.06 7.55
CA LYS A 37 5.68 -2.81 8.54
C LYS A 37 5.09 -4.13 9.03
N THR A 38 4.93 -4.25 10.34
CA THR A 38 4.20 -5.34 10.96
C THR A 38 2.69 -5.12 10.77
N VAL A 39 2.13 -5.65 9.69
CA VAL A 39 0.69 -5.60 9.43
C VAL A 39 0.01 -6.78 10.11
N PRO A 40 -0.93 -6.57 11.06
CA PRO A 40 -1.61 -7.66 11.73
C PRO A 40 -2.48 -8.46 10.74
N PRO A 41 -2.69 -9.77 11.00
CA PRO A 41 -3.40 -10.66 10.06
C PRO A 41 -4.82 -10.17 9.77
N GLN A 42 -5.52 -9.58 10.74
CA GLN A 42 -6.86 -9.00 10.55
C GLN A 42 -6.88 -7.89 9.49
N VAL A 43 -5.87 -7.01 9.50
CA VAL A 43 -5.76 -5.94 8.50
C VAL A 43 -5.36 -6.51 7.15
N ARG A 44 -4.47 -7.52 7.13
CA ARG A 44 -4.07 -8.19 5.89
C ARG A 44 -5.24 -8.90 5.23
N ASP A 45 -6.05 -9.61 6.02
CA ASP A 45 -7.25 -10.30 5.55
C ASP A 45 -8.32 -9.31 5.07
N TYR A 46 -8.55 -8.23 5.83
CA TYR A 46 -9.43 -7.14 5.43
C TYR A 46 -8.99 -6.51 4.10
N LEU A 47 -7.68 -6.29 3.92
CA LEU A 47 -7.13 -5.78 2.66
C LEU A 47 -7.31 -6.82 1.54
N ALA A 48 -6.90 -8.07 1.73
CA ALA A 48 -6.97 -9.12 0.72
C ALA A 48 -8.40 -9.44 0.27
N GLY A 49 -9.38 -9.36 1.18
CA GLY A 49 -10.79 -9.62 0.87
C GLY A 49 -11.53 -8.44 0.22
N ARG A 50 -10.96 -7.22 0.26
CA ARG A 50 -11.67 -5.99 -0.13
C ARG A 50 -10.95 -5.15 -1.16
N TYR A 51 -9.63 -5.28 -1.25
CA TYR A 51 -8.77 -4.52 -2.13
C TYR A 51 -7.70 -5.44 -2.76
N GLU A 52 -7.70 -5.52 -4.08
CA GLU A 52 -6.65 -6.24 -4.83
C GLU A 52 -5.39 -5.39 -5.03
N THR A 53 -5.42 -4.13 -4.58
CA THR A 53 -4.36 -3.15 -4.78
C THR A 53 -3.73 -2.72 -3.46
N CYS A 54 -2.48 -2.26 -3.54
CA CYS A 54 -1.77 -1.75 -2.37
C CYS A 54 -2.41 -0.44 -1.88
N VAL A 55 -2.23 -0.16 -0.59
CA VAL A 55 -2.66 1.09 0.06
C VAL A 55 -1.44 1.93 0.45
N CYS A 56 -1.65 3.24 0.58
CA CYS A 56 -0.59 4.15 1.02
C CYS A 56 -0.24 3.93 2.50
N SER A 57 0.93 4.44 2.92
CA SER A 57 1.43 4.32 4.29
C SER A 57 0.49 4.89 5.33
N THR A 58 -0.13 6.02 5.07
CA THR A 58 -1.09 6.64 5.99
C THR A 58 -2.32 5.76 6.24
N CYS A 59 -2.89 5.18 5.17
CA CYS A 59 -4.06 4.31 5.31
C CYS A 59 -3.69 2.98 5.96
N LEU A 60 -2.55 2.39 5.59
CA LEU A 60 -2.07 1.16 6.20
C LEU A 60 -1.82 1.36 7.71
N ASP A 61 -1.15 2.45 8.09
CA ASP A 61 -0.83 2.77 9.48
C ASP A 61 -2.09 2.99 10.31
N ARG A 62 -3.10 3.70 9.76
CA ARG A 62 -4.41 3.83 10.40
C ARG A 62 -5.07 2.48 10.63
N LEU A 63 -5.09 1.60 9.63
CA LEU A 63 -5.67 0.26 9.78
C LEU A 63 -4.91 -0.58 10.82
N ILE A 64 -3.58 -0.56 10.81
CA ILE A 64 -2.74 -1.22 11.82
C ILE A 64 -3.09 -0.70 13.22
N LYS A 65 -3.18 0.63 13.38
CA LYS A 65 -3.54 1.27 14.64
C LYS A 65 -4.94 0.84 15.09
N GLN A 66 -5.92 0.83 14.20
CA GLN A 66 -7.29 0.40 14.53
C GLN A 66 -7.37 -1.08 14.94
N ALA A 67 -6.58 -1.95 14.31
CA ALA A 67 -6.54 -3.38 14.67
C ALA A 67 -5.73 -3.65 15.95
N GLY A 68 -4.68 -2.87 16.20
CA GLY A 68 -3.87 -2.98 17.42
C GLY A 68 -4.54 -2.34 18.65
N THR A 69 -5.30 -1.27 18.44
CA THR A 69 -6.13 -0.62 19.47
C THR A 69 -7.48 -1.33 19.57
N GLY A 70 -7.44 -2.64 19.81
CA GLY A 70 -8.56 -3.36 20.43
C GLY A 70 -8.79 -2.92 21.88
N GLU A 71 -8.76 -1.60 22.14
CA GLU A 71 -9.33 -1.00 23.33
C GLU A 71 -10.73 -0.52 22.94
N SER A 72 -11.68 -1.38 23.29
CA SER A 72 -13.09 -1.12 23.45
C SER A 72 -13.36 0.32 23.91
N SER A 73 -14.21 1.06 23.19
CA SER A 73 -15.26 1.87 23.81
C SER A 73 -16.36 2.21 22.82
#